data_AF-A0A918EX46-F1
#
_entry.id   AF-A0A918EX46-F1
#
_cell.length_a   1.000
_cell.length_b   1.000
_cell.length_c   1.000
_cell.angle_alpha   90.00
_cell.angle_beta   90.00
_cell.angle_gamma   90.00
#
_symmetry.space_group_name_H-M   'P 1'
#
loop_
_entity.id
_entity.type
_entity.pdbx_description
1 polymer ?
#
loop_
_entity_poly.entity_id
_entity_poly.type
_entity_poly.pdbx_seq_one_letter_code
_entity_poly.pdbx_strand_id
1 'polypeptide(L)'
;MDTESASEAPALSSGYLAAVEALRSAAKWLLTAFAAIGTALTAGLQLTGLGELPPTSWRLWVAVGAIGTALAALGYMVNSASAVLTQDWVTLNTFTDRDIESQLQDVPGHARRRTFDRVAEHIDDNRHELYGHAAPDLPTLHRWLREADEEIHAADGPAAREAATRRAAHLRAAAREVVQCANYYATLERFRRMKVQLAWASAVAAVALGTFAYASTPPRATDASERLGLTRGQDVHDHDAALDVVLLGLEFIHLPEDNQVTDGKQHGAKTLGRHTHSHDRMPGSIAQGGLERIGQVLPLGSPHFPQELLGRAGQSYLLLHTSPYERPTV
;
A
#
# COMPACT_ATOMS: atom_id res chain seq x y z
N MET A 1 -46.40 4.10 6.26
CA MET A 1 -45.90 2.76 6.65
C MET A 1 -44.64 2.60 5.85
N ASP A 2 -43.53 2.96 6.49
CA ASP A 2 -42.45 3.70 5.86
C ASP A 2 -41.33 2.73 5.48
N THR A 3 -41.25 2.40 4.19
CA THR A 3 -40.23 1.48 3.64
C THR A 3 -39.01 2.21 3.07
N GLU A 4 -38.82 3.50 3.38
CA GLU A 4 -37.78 4.34 2.76
C GLU A 4 -36.41 4.27 3.48
N SER A 5 -36.31 3.59 4.62
CA SER A 5 -35.10 3.59 5.47
C SER A 5 -34.06 2.51 5.14
N ALA A 6 -34.29 1.68 4.12
CA ALA A 6 -33.43 0.51 3.83
C ALA A 6 -32.42 0.71 2.69
N SER A 7 -32.32 1.89 2.08
CA SER A 7 -31.53 2.08 0.84
C SER A 7 -30.19 2.81 0.99
N GLU A 8 -29.78 3.21 2.20
CA GLU A 8 -28.57 4.06 2.39
C GLU A 8 -27.26 3.28 2.66
N ALA A 9 -27.33 1.98 2.94
CA ALA A 9 -26.17 1.15 3.28
C ALA A 9 -25.15 0.82 2.15
N PRO A 10 -25.42 0.92 0.83
CA PRO A 10 -24.45 0.49 -0.19
C PRO A 10 -23.34 1.50 -0.54
N ALA A 11 -23.32 2.70 0.04
CA ALA A 11 -22.38 3.75 -0.37
C ALA A 11 -20.92 3.48 0.03
N LEU A 12 -20.66 2.92 1.22
CA LEU A 12 -19.29 2.79 1.77
C LEU A 12 -18.45 1.72 1.08
N SER A 13 -19.05 0.56 0.78
CA SER A 13 -18.36 -0.56 0.11
C SER A 13 -17.86 -0.19 -1.29
N SER A 14 -18.64 0.61 -2.02
CA SER A 14 -18.26 1.13 -3.33
C SER A 14 -17.03 2.05 -3.26
N GLY A 15 -16.84 2.77 -2.15
CA GLY A 15 -15.72 3.68 -1.92
C GLY A 15 -14.37 2.97 -1.79
N TYR A 16 -14.31 1.85 -1.04
CA TYR A 16 -13.06 1.10 -0.85
C TYR A 16 -12.53 0.48 -2.15
N LEU A 17 -13.42 -0.10 -2.96
CA LEU A 17 -13.03 -0.66 -4.25
C LEU A 17 -12.49 0.42 -5.21
N ALA A 18 -13.16 1.57 -5.28
CA ALA A 18 -12.69 2.69 -6.08
C ALA A 18 -11.31 3.20 -5.61
N ALA A 19 -11.09 3.26 -4.29
CA ALA A 19 -9.82 3.69 -3.72
C ALA A 19 -8.68 2.67 -4.00
N VAL A 20 -8.96 1.37 -3.91
CA VAL A 20 -7.99 0.31 -4.28
C VAL A 20 -7.63 0.40 -5.76
N GLU A 21 -8.60 0.61 -6.66
CA GLU A 21 -8.32 0.74 -8.08
C GLU A 21 -7.54 2.03 -8.40
N ALA A 22 -7.78 3.12 -7.69
CA ALA A 22 -6.99 4.34 -7.80
C ALA A 22 -5.51 4.10 -7.40
N LEU A 23 -5.26 3.37 -6.31
CA LEU A 23 -3.90 2.99 -5.88
C LEU A 23 -3.20 2.10 -6.93
N ARG A 24 -3.92 1.11 -7.47
CA ARG A 24 -3.41 0.23 -8.52
C ARG A 24 -3.10 1.00 -9.80
N SER A 25 -3.96 1.93 -10.19
CA SER A 25 -3.75 2.81 -11.34
C SER A 25 -2.48 3.66 -11.15
N ALA A 26 -2.31 4.28 -9.97
CA ALA A 26 -1.11 5.04 -9.65
C ALA A 26 0.18 4.18 -9.73
N ALA A 27 0.14 2.95 -9.21
CA ALA A 27 1.27 2.03 -9.28
C ALA A 27 1.62 1.62 -10.73
N LYS A 28 0.63 1.43 -11.61
CA LYS A 28 0.86 1.17 -13.05
C LYS A 28 1.57 2.35 -13.72
N TRP A 29 1.09 3.58 -13.51
CA TRP A 29 1.73 4.78 -14.07
C TRP A 29 3.16 4.97 -13.59
N LEU A 30 3.41 4.67 -12.31
CA LEU A 30 4.73 4.72 -11.72
C LEU A 30 5.69 3.71 -12.37
N LEU A 31 5.23 2.49 -12.62
CA LEU A 31 6.00 1.47 -13.32
C LEU A 31 6.34 1.91 -14.75
N THR A 32 5.39 2.52 -15.48
CA THR A 32 5.62 3.09 -16.80
C THR A 32 6.67 4.21 -16.77
N ALA A 33 6.63 5.09 -15.76
CA ALA A 33 7.62 6.13 -15.59
C ALA A 33 9.04 5.56 -15.35
N PHE A 34 9.17 4.54 -14.50
CA PHE A 34 10.47 3.89 -14.28
C PHE A 34 10.99 3.16 -15.52
N ALA A 35 10.12 2.51 -16.30
CA ALA A 35 10.51 1.92 -17.57
C ALA A 35 11.02 2.97 -18.57
N ALA A 36 10.37 4.14 -18.63
CA ALA A 36 10.81 5.25 -19.46
C ALA A 36 12.18 5.80 -19.02
N ILE A 37 12.39 5.96 -17.70
CA ILE A 37 13.69 6.38 -17.15
C ILE A 37 14.77 5.35 -17.47
N GLY A 38 14.51 4.05 -17.27
CA GLY A 38 15.47 2.99 -17.61
C GLY A 38 15.82 2.98 -19.10
N THR A 39 14.84 3.22 -19.97
CA THR A 39 15.05 3.34 -21.41
C THR A 39 15.91 4.56 -21.74
N ALA A 40 15.60 5.72 -21.14
CA ALA A 40 16.36 6.95 -21.34
C ALA A 40 17.80 6.81 -20.84
N LEU A 41 18.03 6.16 -19.70
CA LEU A 41 19.37 5.86 -19.19
C LEU A 41 20.12 4.93 -20.16
N THR A 42 19.48 3.87 -20.65
CA THR A 42 20.10 2.93 -21.59
C THR A 42 20.48 3.61 -22.92
N ALA A 43 19.62 4.51 -23.42
CA ALA A 43 19.90 5.27 -24.63
C ALA A 43 20.93 6.39 -24.42
N GLY A 44 20.91 7.03 -23.24
CA GLY A 44 21.75 8.17 -22.87
C GLY A 44 23.14 7.77 -22.36
N LEU A 45 23.34 6.52 -21.96
CA LEU A 45 24.67 5.96 -21.72
C LEU A 45 25.41 5.82 -23.04
N GLN A 46 25.88 6.95 -23.56
CA GLN A 46 26.89 6.98 -24.59
C GLN A 46 28.18 6.46 -23.95
N LEU A 47 28.41 5.16 -24.08
CA LEU A 47 29.59 4.43 -23.61
C LEU A 47 30.91 4.99 -24.18
N THR A 48 30.84 5.92 -25.13
CA THR A 48 31.97 6.58 -25.79
C THR A 48 32.93 7.23 -24.79
N GLY A 49 32.43 7.89 -23.74
CA GLY A 49 33.29 8.53 -22.73
C GLY A 49 34.00 7.56 -21.78
N LEU A 50 33.45 6.35 -21.58
CA LEU A 50 34.09 5.32 -20.74
C LEU A 50 35.32 4.72 -21.42
N GLY A 51 35.34 4.68 -22.76
CA GLY A 51 36.46 4.13 -23.53
C GLY A 51 37.72 4.99 -23.51
N GLU A 52 37.61 6.28 -23.17
CA GLU A 52 38.75 7.20 -23.08
C GLU A 52 39.51 7.09 -21.75
N LEU A 53 38.90 6.49 -20.73
CA LEU A 53 39.52 6.34 -19.41
C LEU A 53 40.53 5.18 -19.42
N PRO A 54 41.77 5.39 -18.91
CA PRO A 54 42.72 4.30 -18.76
C PRO A 54 42.15 3.17 -17.89
N PRO A 55 42.33 1.88 -18.26
CA PRO A 55 41.76 0.76 -17.51
C PRO A 55 42.32 0.64 -16.08
N THR A 56 43.48 1.26 -15.81
CA THR A 56 44.10 1.34 -14.48
C THR A 56 43.64 2.53 -13.65
N SER A 57 42.81 3.42 -14.21
CA SER A 57 42.30 4.60 -13.50
C SER A 57 41.24 4.19 -12.48
N TRP A 58 41.42 4.56 -11.22
CA TRP A 58 40.42 4.36 -10.16
C TRP A 58 39.05 4.98 -10.51
N ARG A 59 39.06 6.04 -11.33
CA ARG A 59 37.84 6.75 -11.76
C ARG A 59 36.94 5.90 -12.63
N LEU A 60 37.51 5.00 -13.44
CA LEU A 60 36.74 4.04 -14.22
C LEU A 60 35.94 3.13 -13.29
N TRP A 61 36.58 2.60 -12.26
CA TRP A 61 35.92 1.74 -11.27
C TRP A 61 34.83 2.46 -10.48
N VAL A 62 35.06 3.73 -10.13
CA VAL A 62 34.04 4.57 -9.49
C VAL A 62 32.87 4.83 -10.43
N ALA A 63 33.11 5.16 -11.71
CA ALA A 63 32.05 5.36 -12.69
C ALA A 63 31.23 4.08 -12.88
N VAL A 64 31.88 2.93 -13.06
CA VAL A 64 31.22 1.61 -13.22
C VAL A 64 30.41 1.25 -11.96
N GLY A 65 30.97 1.44 -10.78
CA GLY A 65 30.26 1.20 -9.51
C GLY A 65 29.06 2.13 -9.33
N ALA A 66 29.21 3.41 -9.69
CA ALA A 66 28.15 4.41 -9.60
C ALA A 66 26.98 4.08 -10.55
N ILE A 67 27.24 3.76 -11.83
CA ILE A 67 26.17 3.35 -12.74
C ILE A 67 25.51 2.04 -12.29
N GLY A 68 26.29 1.07 -11.83
CA GLY A 68 25.76 -0.19 -11.29
C GLY A 68 24.82 0.05 -10.11
N THR A 69 25.19 0.98 -9.22
CA THR A 69 24.35 1.38 -8.09
C THR A 69 23.07 2.08 -8.53
N ALA A 70 23.14 2.99 -9.51
CA ALA A 70 21.97 3.66 -10.06
C ALA A 70 20.98 2.65 -10.70
N LEU A 71 21.49 1.68 -11.46
CA LEU A 71 20.68 0.62 -12.06
C LEU A 71 20.08 -0.32 -11.00
N ALA A 72 20.84 -0.68 -9.96
CA ALA A 72 20.33 -1.49 -8.85
C ALA A 72 19.21 -0.77 -8.10
N ALA A 73 19.35 0.54 -7.85
CA ALA A 73 18.31 1.37 -7.25
C ALA A 73 17.05 1.40 -8.13
N LEU A 74 17.20 1.58 -9.44
CA LEU A 74 16.08 1.52 -10.38
C LEU A 74 15.37 0.15 -10.39
N GLY A 75 16.14 -0.95 -10.40
CA GLY A 75 15.61 -2.30 -10.31
C GLY A 75 14.84 -2.53 -9.00
N TYR A 76 15.36 -2.01 -7.89
CA TYR A 76 14.68 -2.05 -6.60
C TYR A 76 13.36 -1.25 -6.61
N MET A 77 13.32 -0.08 -7.24
CA MET A 77 12.10 0.71 -7.39
C MET A 77 11.02 -0.04 -8.19
N VAL A 78 11.41 -0.66 -9.31
CA VAL A 78 10.52 -1.49 -10.15
C VAL A 78 10.00 -2.69 -9.38
N ASN A 79 10.87 -3.40 -8.65
CA ASN A 79 10.48 -4.55 -7.83
C ASN A 79 9.49 -4.13 -6.72
N SER A 80 9.75 -3.00 -6.05
CA SER A 80 8.88 -2.48 -4.99
C SER A 80 7.50 -2.07 -5.52
N ALA A 81 7.44 -1.41 -6.68
CA ALA A 81 6.18 -1.08 -7.35
C ALA A 81 5.42 -2.33 -7.80
N SER A 82 6.13 -3.35 -8.31
CA SER A 82 5.53 -4.61 -8.74
C SER A 82 4.93 -5.38 -7.56
N ALA A 83 5.58 -5.37 -6.39
CA ALA A 83 5.08 -6.02 -5.18
C ALA A 83 3.72 -5.45 -4.69
N VAL A 84 3.41 -4.18 -5.00
CA VAL A 84 2.09 -3.58 -4.74
C VAL A 84 1.04 -4.10 -5.73
N LEU A 85 1.43 -4.39 -6.97
CA LEU A 85 0.52 -4.92 -8.00
C LEU A 85 0.23 -6.41 -7.81
N THR A 86 1.19 -7.20 -7.36
CA THR A 86 1.06 -8.66 -7.16
C THR A 86 0.44 -9.04 -5.81
N GLN A 87 -0.38 -8.16 -5.23
CA GLN A 87 -0.86 -8.35 -3.88
C GLN A 87 -1.82 -9.54 -3.77
N ASP A 88 -1.48 -10.47 -2.88
CA ASP A 88 -2.39 -11.51 -2.41
C ASP A 88 -3.58 -10.85 -1.69
N TRP A 89 -4.79 -11.23 -2.09
CA TRP A 89 -6.03 -10.76 -1.48
C TRP A 89 -6.15 -11.31 -0.06
N VAL A 90 -6.41 -10.42 0.90
CA VAL A 90 -6.73 -10.83 2.27
C VAL A 90 -8.13 -11.43 2.26
N THR A 91 -8.27 -12.66 2.78
CA THR A 91 -9.54 -13.38 2.90
C THR A 91 -9.97 -13.45 4.37
N LEU A 92 -11.26 -13.68 4.65
CA LEU A 92 -11.75 -13.88 6.02
C LEU A 92 -11.04 -15.02 6.75
N ASN A 93 -10.59 -16.05 6.03
CA ASN A 93 -9.85 -17.15 6.63
C ASN A 93 -8.54 -16.68 7.28
N THR A 94 -7.97 -15.59 6.78
CA THR A 94 -6.73 -15.00 7.32
C THR A 94 -6.90 -14.46 8.75
N PHE A 95 -8.14 -14.13 9.16
CA PHE A 95 -8.44 -13.53 10.47
C PHE A 95 -8.93 -14.54 11.52
N THR A 96 -9.29 -15.76 11.11
CA THR A 96 -10.03 -16.70 11.96
C THR A 96 -9.23 -17.92 12.33
N ASP A 97 -8.28 -18.32 11.50
CA ASP A 97 -7.33 -19.36 11.87
C ASP A 97 -6.35 -18.80 12.92
N ARG A 98 -6.64 -19.05 14.20
CA ARG A 98 -5.61 -19.03 15.25
C ARG A 98 -4.47 -20.02 14.95
N ASP A 99 -4.73 -21.01 14.10
CA ASP A 99 -3.72 -21.92 13.57
C ASP A 99 -2.77 -21.26 12.55
N ILE A 100 -3.12 -20.10 11.98
CA ILE A 100 -2.15 -19.28 11.25
C ILE A 100 -1.06 -18.79 12.21
N GLU A 101 -1.33 -18.63 13.51
CA GLU A 101 -0.31 -18.24 14.47
C GLU A 101 0.75 -19.33 14.68
N SER A 102 0.40 -20.61 14.50
CA SER A 102 1.37 -21.71 14.49
C SER A 102 2.06 -21.86 13.13
N GLN A 103 1.37 -21.65 12.01
CA GLN A 103 2.00 -21.65 10.67
C GLN A 103 2.88 -20.42 10.40
N LEU A 104 2.59 -19.28 11.02
CA LEU A 104 3.40 -18.06 10.93
C LEU A 104 4.60 -18.06 11.87
N GLN A 105 4.66 -18.97 12.85
CA GLN A 105 5.87 -19.12 13.68
C GLN A 105 7.07 -19.59 12.85
N ASP A 106 6.84 -20.32 11.76
CA ASP A 106 7.90 -20.78 10.85
C ASP A 106 8.24 -19.76 9.75
N VAL A 107 7.47 -18.68 9.58
CA VAL A 107 7.74 -17.64 8.58
C VAL A 107 8.38 -16.42 9.27
N PRO A 108 9.68 -16.14 9.05
CA PRO A 108 10.34 -14.99 9.66
C PRO A 108 9.75 -13.70 9.10
N GLY A 109 8.80 -13.11 9.84
CA GLY A 109 7.98 -12.04 9.29
C GLY A 109 7.26 -11.19 10.32
N HIS A 110 7.95 -10.71 11.37
CA HIS A 110 7.38 -9.75 12.33
C HIS A 110 6.68 -8.55 11.65
N ALA A 111 7.15 -8.13 10.47
CA ALA A 111 6.54 -7.05 9.69
C ALA A 111 5.14 -7.39 9.14
N ARG A 112 4.91 -8.66 8.76
CA ARG A 112 3.60 -9.12 8.26
C ARG A 112 2.59 -9.13 9.39
N ARG A 113 2.97 -9.67 10.56
CA ARG A 113 2.13 -9.69 11.77
C ARG A 113 1.70 -8.29 12.20
N ARG A 114 2.65 -7.35 12.33
CA ARG A 114 2.34 -5.94 12.65
C ARG A 114 1.37 -5.28 11.66
N THR A 115 1.45 -5.64 10.38
CA THR A 115 0.52 -5.10 9.37
C THR A 115 -0.89 -5.64 9.61
N PHE A 116 -1.01 -6.94 9.88
CA PHE A 116 -2.31 -7.55 10.19
C PHE A 116 -2.90 -7.03 11.50
N ASP A 117 -2.08 -6.88 12.55
CA ASP A 117 -2.52 -6.35 13.84
C ASP A 117 -3.13 -4.95 13.67
N ARG A 118 -2.47 -4.06 12.93
CA ARG A 118 -2.98 -2.71 12.62
C ARG A 118 -4.28 -2.73 11.81
N VAL A 119 -4.38 -3.63 10.82
CA VAL A 119 -5.59 -3.77 10.00
C VAL A 119 -6.74 -4.33 10.85
N ALA A 120 -6.48 -5.32 11.70
CA ALA A 120 -7.47 -5.89 12.61
C ALA A 120 -7.96 -4.86 13.62
N GLU A 121 -7.06 -4.05 14.19
CA GLU A 121 -7.41 -2.91 15.06
C GLU A 121 -8.32 -1.91 14.33
N HIS A 122 -7.98 -1.49 13.11
CA HIS A 122 -8.84 -0.60 12.32
C HIS A 122 -10.22 -1.21 12.02
N ILE A 123 -10.30 -2.52 11.75
CA ILE A 123 -11.57 -3.20 11.52
C ILE A 123 -12.41 -3.24 12.80
N ASP A 124 -11.79 -3.45 13.96
CA ASP A 124 -12.49 -3.45 15.25
C ASP A 124 -12.97 -2.05 15.65
N ASP A 125 -12.16 -1.02 15.43
CA ASP A 125 -12.54 0.39 15.67
C ASP A 125 -13.77 0.79 14.83
N ASN A 126 -13.84 0.29 13.59
CA ASN A 126 -14.94 0.56 12.66
C ASN A 126 -16.03 -0.54 12.68
N ARG A 127 -16.05 -1.41 13.69
CA ARG A 127 -16.96 -2.58 13.72
C ARG A 127 -18.42 -2.20 13.58
N HIS A 128 -18.85 -1.11 14.24
CA HIS A 128 -20.25 -0.72 14.31
C HIS A 128 -20.79 -0.35 12.92
N GLU A 129 -19.94 0.21 12.07
CA GLU A 129 -20.27 0.58 10.70
C GLU A 129 -20.19 -0.64 9.76
N LEU A 130 -19.14 -1.47 9.91
CA LEU A 130 -18.85 -2.55 8.95
C LEU A 130 -19.70 -3.82 9.15
N TYR A 131 -19.86 -4.28 10.39
CA TYR A 131 -20.47 -5.59 10.64
C TYR A 131 -21.23 -5.70 11.96
N GLY A 132 -21.26 -4.64 12.78
CA GLY A 132 -21.92 -4.65 14.09
C GLY A 132 -23.41 -4.95 14.02
N HIS A 133 -24.04 -4.70 12.86
CA HIS A 133 -25.41 -5.09 12.57
C HIS A 133 -25.59 -6.60 12.31
N ALA A 134 -24.51 -7.28 11.91
CA ALA A 134 -24.51 -8.68 11.50
C ALA A 134 -23.89 -9.62 12.53
N ALA A 135 -22.94 -9.17 13.36
CA ALA A 135 -22.28 -9.96 14.40
C ALA A 135 -21.63 -9.08 15.48
N PRO A 136 -21.47 -9.58 16.73
CA PRO A 136 -20.83 -8.84 17.81
C PRO A 136 -19.31 -8.68 17.64
N ASP A 137 -18.66 -9.64 16.99
CA ASP A 137 -17.22 -9.67 16.73
C ASP A 137 -16.91 -10.44 15.43
N LEU A 138 -15.71 -10.22 14.88
CA LEU A 138 -15.28 -10.84 13.62
C LEU A 138 -15.19 -12.38 13.67
N PRO A 139 -14.68 -13.02 14.74
CA PRO A 139 -14.72 -14.48 14.86
C PRO A 139 -16.14 -15.04 14.83
N THR A 140 -17.10 -14.35 15.47
CA THR A 140 -18.51 -14.73 15.47
C THR A 140 -19.13 -14.56 14.09
N LEU A 141 -18.81 -13.49 13.35
CA LEU A 141 -19.25 -13.32 11.96
C LEU A 141 -18.82 -14.51 11.09
N HIS A 142 -17.57 -14.94 11.21
CA HIS A 142 -17.05 -16.08 10.48
C HIS A 142 -17.74 -17.39 10.86
N ARG A 143 -17.92 -17.64 12.16
CA ARG A 143 -18.66 -18.81 12.65
C ARG A 143 -20.09 -18.83 12.08
N TRP A 144 -20.81 -17.71 12.16
CA TRP A 144 -22.17 -17.60 11.64
C TRP A 144 -22.24 -17.75 10.13
N LEU A 145 -21.23 -17.28 9.39
CA LEU A 145 -21.13 -17.48 7.95
C LEU A 145 -21.04 -18.98 7.61
N ARG A 146 -20.23 -19.73 8.36
CA ARG A 146 -20.07 -21.17 8.21
C ARG A 146 -21.36 -21.92 8.58
N GLU A 147 -21.95 -21.59 9.73
CA GLU A 147 -23.23 -22.18 10.17
C GLU A 147 -24.34 -21.94 9.13
N ALA A 148 -24.43 -20.74 8.56
CA ALA A 148 -25.42 -20.42 7.54
C ALA A 148 -25.22 -21.20 6.23
N ASP A 149 -23.98 -21.56 5.89
CA ASP A 149 -23.68 -22.41 4.73
C ASP A 149 -24.08 -23.87 4.99
N GLU A 150 -23.74 -24.38 6.19
CA GLU A 150 -24.17 -25.71 6.66
C GLU A 150 -25.72 -25.83 6.70
N GLU A 151 -26.42 -24.77 7.14
CA GLU A 151 -27.89 -24.69 7.13
C GLU A 151 -28.49 -24.79 5.71
N ILE A 152 -27.87 -24.17 4.70
CA ILE A 152 -28.33 -24.27 3.30
C ILE A 152 -28.28 -25.72 2.82
N HIS A 153 -27.22 -26.44 3.18
CA HIS A 153 -27.01 -27.83 2.80
C HIS A 153 -27.92 -28.80 3.56
N ALA A 154 -28.21 -28.51 4.83
CA ALA A 154 -29.10 -29.32 5.66
C ALA A 154 -30.60 -29.03 5.45
N ALA A 155 -30.96 -27.96 4.74
CA ALA A 155 -32.36 -27.54 4.60
C ALA A 155 -33.23 -28.54 3.81
N ASP A 156 -34.21 -29.10 4.51
CA ASP A 156 -35.25 -29.95 3.94
C ASP A 156 -36.40 -29.11 3.36
N GLY A 157 -36.46 -29.06 2.03
CA GLY A 157 -37.51 -28.39 1.29
C GLY A 157 -37.21 -26.95 0.88
N PRO A 158 -38.04 -26.38 -0.01
CA PRO A 158 -37.74 -25.11 -0.67
C PRO A 158 -37.82 -23.90 0.27
N ALA A 159 -38.78 -23.87 1.19
CA ALA A 159 -38.98 -22.72 2.10
C ALA A 159 -37.83 -22.58 3.12
N ALA A 160 -37.39 -23.69 3.72
CA ALA A 160 -36.25 -23.69 4.64
C ALA A 160 -34.96 -23.25 3.93
N ARG A 161 -34.74 -23.74 2.70
CA ARG A 161 -33.59 -23.37 1.88
C ARG A 161 -33.60 -21.89 1.50
N GLU A 162 -34.76 -21.32 1.19
CA GLU A 162 -34.89 -19.89 0.90
C GLU A 162 -34.55 -19.03 2.13
N ALA A 163 -35.04 -19.40 3.32
CA ALA A 163 -34.72 -18.71 4.56
C ALA A 163 -33.22 -18.76 4.89
N ALA A 164 -32.59 -19.94 4.79
CA ALA A 164 -31.16 -20.11 4.99
C ALA A 164 -30.35 -19.29 3.96
N THR A 165 -30.77 -19.29 2.70
CA THR A 165 -30.12 -18.51 1.63
C THR A 165 -30.17 -17.00 1.91
N ARG A 166 -31.31 -16.47 2.38
CA ARG A 166 -31.43 -15.05 2.75
C ARG A 166 -30.50 -14.68 3.91
N ARG A 167 -30.44 -15.52 4.95
CA ARG A 167 -29.52 -15.32 6.09
C ARG A 167 -28.05 -15.35 5.65
N ALA A 168 -27.67 -16.33 4.85
CA ALA A 168 -26.31 -16.43 4.31
C ALA A 168 -25.97 -15.24 3.40
N ALA A 169 -26.91 -14.75 2.59
CA ALA A 169 -26.70 -13.57 1.76
C ALA A 169 -26.42 -12.31 2.58
N HIS A 170 -27.16 -12.11 3.68
CA HIS A 170 -26.93 -11.01 4.62
C HIS A 170 -25.54 -11.09 5.26
N LEU A 171 -25.15 -12.25 5.80
CA LEU A 171 -23.83 -12.46 6.40
C LEU A 171 -22.69 -12.30 5.38
N ARG A 172 -22.87 -12.80 4.14
CA ARG A 172 -21.91 -12.62 3.03
C ARG A 172 -21.78 -11.17 2.59
N ALA A 173 -22.79 -10.32 2.80
CA ALA A 173 -22.69 -8.89 2.52
C ALA A 173 -21.75 -8.22 3.54
N ALA A 174 -22.03 -8.37 4.83
CA ALA A 174 -21.18 -7.84 5.91
C ALA A 174 -19.73 -8.35 5.81
N ALA A 175 -19.56 -9.65 5.54
CA ALA A 175 -18.25 -10.26 5.34
C ALA A 175 -17.47 -9.65 4.16
N ARG A 176 -18.15 -9.32 3.05
CA ARG A 176 -17.53 -8.65 1.90
C ARG A 176 -17.07 -7.23 2.23
N GLU A 177 -17.84 -6.49 3.03
CA GLU A 177 -17.48 -5.13 3.47
C GLU A 177 -16.22 -5.15 4.33
N VAL A 178 -16.15 -6.06 5.30
CA VAL A 178 -14.94 -6.26 6.12
C VAL A 178 -13.74 -6.61 5.26
N VAL A 179 -13.88 -7.54 4.30
CA VAL A 179 -12.79 -7.93 3.40
C VAL A 179 -12.34 -6.77 2.52
N GLN A 180 -13.26 -5.96 2.00
CA GLN A 180 -12.91 -4.79 1.19
C GLN A 180 -12.16 -3.74 2.00
N CYS A 181 -12.64 -3.45 3.21
CA CYS A 181 -11.97 -2.56 4.16
C CYS A 181 -10.56 -3.06 4.51
N ALA A 182 -10.43 -4.36 4.85
CA ALA A 182 -9.15 -4.99 5.14
C ALA A 182 -8.15 -4.87 3.98
N ASN A 183 -8.61 -5.17 2.75
CA ASN A 183 -7.77 -5.08 1.56
C ASN A 183 -7.37 -3.64 1.25
N TYR A 184 -8.26 -2.66 1.47
CA TYR A 184 -7.93 -1.25 1.32
C TYR A 184 -6.80 -0.82 2.25
N TYR A 185 -6.93 -1.04 3.57
CA TYR A 185 -5.92 -0.64 4.53
C TYR A 185 -4.60 -1.39 4.35
N ALA A 186 -4.65 -2.69 4.05
CA ALA A 186 -3.45 -3.47 3.74
C ALA A 186 -2.69 -2.91 2.51
N THR A 187 -3.43 -2.51 1.47
CA THR A 187 -2.84 -1.90 0.26
C THR A 187 -2.30 -0.51 0.56
N LEU A 188 -3.04 0.31 1.32
CA LEU A 188 -2.63 1.66 1.70
C LEU A 188 -1.32 1.67 2.49
N GLU A 189 -1.18 0.77 3.47
CA GLU A 189 0.03 0.68 4.30
C GLU A 189 1.25 0.24 3.48
N ARG A 190 1.07 -0.68 2.53
CA ARG A 190 2.13 -1.06 1.59
C ARG A 190 2.50 0.09 0.67
N PHE A 191 1.52 0.82 0.15
CA PHE A 191 1.75 1.97 -0.69
C PHE A 191 2.52 3.08 0.06
N ARG A 192 2.19 3.32 1.34
CA ARG A 192 2.94 4.26 2.20
C ARG A 192 4.40 3.84 2.36
N ARG A 193 4.66 2.57 2.69
CA ARG A 193 6.02 2.03 2.77
C ARG A 193 6.77 2.13 1.45
N MET A 194 6.11 1.78 0.35
CA MET A 194 6.65 1.90 -0.99
C MET A 194 7.06 3.34 -1.29
N LYS A 195 6.23 4.36 -0.99
CA LYS A 195 6.60 5.77 -1.20
C LYS A 195 7.90 6.15 -0.50
N VAL A 196 8.07 5.75 0.77
CA VAL A 196 9.28 6.02 1.54
C VAL A 196 10.49 5.30 0.92
N GLN A 197 10.33 4.03 0.56
CA GLN A 197 11.37 3.24 -0.11
C GLN A 197 11.79 3.84 -1.46
N LEU A 198 10.81 4.30 -2.25
CA LEU A 198 11.06 4.94 -3.54
C LEU A 198 11.75 6.28 -3.38
N ALA A 199 11.41 7.08 -2.36
CA ALA A 199 12.10 8.33 -2.07
C ALA A 199 13.59 8.08 -1.79
N TRP A 200 13.90 7.12 -0.91
CA TRP A 200 15.28 6.73 -0.61
C TRP A 200 16.01 6.17 -1.82
N ALA A 201 15.39 5.27 -2.57
CA ALA A 201 16.00 4.69 -3.77
C ALA A 201 16.24 5.75 -4.86
N SER A 202 15.33 6.73 -5.01
CA SER A 202 15.50 7.85 -5.95
C SER A 202 16.67 8.73 -5.56
N ALA A 203 16.82 9.03 -4.27
CA ALA A 203 17.98 9.75 -3.76
C ALA A 203 19.30 9.04 -4.03
N VAL A 204 19.36 7.73 -3.74
CA VAL A 204 20.54 6.90 -4.04
C VAL A 204 20.85 6.93 -5.54
N ALA A 205 19.83 6.79 -6.39
CA ALA A 205 20.00 6.86 -7.84
C ALA A 205 20.54 8.23 -8.29
N ALA A 206 20.03 9.34 -7.73
CA ALA A 206 20.50 10.68 -8.06
C ALA A 206 21.97 10.92 -7.66
N VAL A 207 22.35 10.53 -6.44
CA VAL A 207 23.75 10.62 -5.96
C VAL A 207 24.67 9.76 -6.82
N ALA A 208 24.24 8.54 -7.15
CA ALA A 208 24.99 7.63 -8.00
C ALA A 208 25.19 8.20 -9.42
N LEU A 209 24.14 8.75 -10.03
CA LEU A 209 24.23 9.38 -11.35
C LEU A 209 25.12 10.64 -11.33
N GLY A 210 25.03 11.46 -10.29
CA GLY A 210 25.92 12.61 -10.11
C GLY A 210 27.40 12.19 -9.98
N THR A 211 27.65 11.14 -9.20
CA THR A 211 28.99 10.54 -9.04
C THR A 211 29.51 10.00 -10.36
N PHE A 212 28.66 9.30 -11.13
CA PHE A 212 29.00 8.81 -12.47
C PHE A 212 29.39 9.96 -13.40
N ALA A 213 28.57 11.01 -13.48
CA ALA A 213 28.82 12.17 -14.34
C ALA A 213 30.13 12.89 -13.97
N TYR A 214 30.41 13.06 -12.67
CA TYR A 214 31.67 13.64 -12.20
C TYR A 214 32.87 12.75 -12.53
N ALA A 215 32.75 11.45 -12.31
CA ALA A 215 33.81 10.48 -12.59
C ALA A 215 34.10 10.38 -14.10
N SER A 216 33.09 10.46 -14.96
CA SER A 216 33.25 10.41 -16.42
C SER A 216 33.76 11.72 -17.00
N THR A 217 33.40 12.86 -16.42
CA THR A 217 33.69 14.19 -16.98
C THR A 217 34.15 15.12 -15.86
N PRO A 218 35.44 15.05 -15.46
CA PRO A 218 35.92 15.96 -14.42
C PRO A 218 35.82 17.40 -14.94
N PRO A 219 35.44 18.37 -14.10
CA PRO A 219 35.60 19.77 -14.46
C PRO A 219 37.07 20.03 -14.79
N ARG A 220 37.35 20.72 -15.90
CA ARG A 220 38.70 21.13 -16.25
C ARG A 220 39.15 22.18 -15.23
N ALA A 221 40.28 21.98 -14.56
CA ALA A 221 40.79 22.88 -13.52
C ALA A 221 40.89 24.36 -13.97
N THR A 222 41.10 24.60 -15.27
CA THR A 222 41.14 25.94 -15.86
C THR A 222 39.81 26.69 -15.78
N ASP A 223 38.67 26.00 -15.88
CA ASP A 223 37.35 26.65 -15.94
C ASP A 223 36.91 27.15 -14.55
N ALA A 224 37.40 26.51 -13.49
CA ALA A 224 37.13 26.91 -12.11
C ALA A 224 37.88 28.20 -11.72
N SER A 225 39.16 28.29 -12.11
CA SER A 225 39.98 29.48 -11.86
C SER A 225 39.49 30.73 -12.60
N GLU A 226 38.94 30.57 -13.81
CA GLU A 226 38.42 31.68 -14.62
C GLU A 226 37.07 32.19 -14.07
N ARG A 227 36.17 31.28 -13.63
CA ARG A 227 34.85 31.66 -13.08
C ARG A 227 34.92 32.38 -11.73
N LEU A 228 35.93 32.10 -10.92
CA LEU A 228 36.08 32.73 -9.61
C LEU A 228 36.82 34.08 -9.66
N GLY A 229 37.27 34.52 -10.84
CA GLY A 229 38.05 35.76 -10.98
C GLY A 229 39.33 35.76 -10.14
N LEU A 230 39.76 34.58 -9.68
CA LEU A 230 40.93 34.40 -8.83
C LEU A 230 42.15 34.58 -9.71
N THR A 231 42.68 35.80 -9.69
CA THR A 231 43.97 36.16 -10.26
C THR A 231 45.03 35.29 -9.61
N ARG A 232 45.42 34.22 -10.33
CA ARG A 232 46.65 33.44 -10.25
C ARG A 232 47.51 33.76 -9.02
N GLY A 233 47.14 33.21 -7.86
CA GLY A 233 47.91 33.45 -6.63
C GLY A 233 47.47 32.71 -5.37
N GLN A 234 46.40 31.92 -5.39
CA GLN A 234 45.89 31.28 -4.18
C GLN A 234 45.70 29.77 -4.42
N ASP A 235 46.61 28.98 -3.85
CA ASP A 235 46.56 27.51 -3.85
C ASP A 235 45.34 27.06 -3.03
N VAL A 236 44.26 26.68 -3.72
CA VAL A 236 43.04 26.16 -3.09
C VAL A 236 43.13 24.64 -3.03
N HIS A 237 42.98 24.08 -1.83
CA HIS A 237 42.87 22.64 -1.62
C HIS A 237 41.55 22.11 -2.23
N ASP A 238 41.68 21.35 -3.31
CA ASP A 238 40.62 20.83 -4.19
C ASP A 238 39.63 19.80 -3.57
N HIS A 239 39.68 19.57 -2.25
CA HIS A 239 38.87 18.52 -1.61
C HIS A 239 37.46 18.95 -1.16
N ASP A 240 37.18 20.24 -0.94
CA ASP A 240 35.91 20.66 -0.33
C ASP A 240 34.73 20.79 -1.30
N ALA A 241 34.97 21.11 -2.58
CA ALA A 241 33.88 21.36 -3.53
C ALA A 241 33.04 20.11 -3.88
N ALA A 242 33.60 18.90 -3.69
CA ALA A 242 32.89 17.65 -3.93
C ALA A 242 31.87 17.32 -2.83
N LEU A 243 32.09 17.80 -1.60
CA LEU A 243 31.19 17.54 -0.47
C LEU A 243 29.92 18.38 -0.54
N ASP A 244 29.99 19.62 -1.05
CA ASP A 244 28.84 20.53 -1.13
C ASP A 244 27.73 20.03 -2.08
N VAL A 245 28.08 19.41 -3.22
CA VAL A 245 27.09 18.87 -4.17
C VAL A 245 26.37 17.65 -3.60
N VAL A 246 27.06 16.84 -2.79
CA VAL A 246 26.47 15.68 -2.10
C VAL A 246 25.59 16.13 -0.94
N LEU A 247 25.99 17.18 -0.21
CA LEU A 247 25.22 17.77 0.89
C LEU A 247 23.91 18.42 0.42
N LEU A 248 23.90 19.12 -0.73
CA LEU A 248 22.67 19.68 -1.31
C LEU A 248 21.66 18.60 -1.74
N GLY A 249 22.12 17.43 -2.15
CA GLY A 249 21.25 16.27 -2.41
C GLY A 249 20.66 15.66 -1.14
N LEU A 250 21.40 15.72 -0.02
CA LEU A 250 20.98 15.18 1.28
C LEU A 250 20.00 16.08 2.03
N GLU A 251 20.11 17.41 1.91
CA GLU A 251 19.12 18.34 2.49
C GLU A 251 17.72 18.15 1.90
N PHE A 252 17.62 17.71 0.64
CA PHE A 252 16.33 17.41 0.00
C PHE A 252 15.66 16.12 0.50
N ILE A 253 16.41 15.25 1.20
CA ILE A 253 15.93 13.97 1.74
C ILE A 253 15.46 14.12 3.20
N HIS A 254 15.60 15.31 3.79
CA HIS A 254 14.95 15.63 5.06
C HIS A 254 13.45 15.88 4.84
N LEU A 255 12.75 14.81 4.44
CA LEU A 255 11.30 14.73 4.59
C LEU A 255 11.02 14.81 6.09
N PRO A 256 10.12 15.71 6.54
CA PRO A 256 9.75 15.76 7.94
C PRO A 256 9.25 14.37 8.31
N GLU A 257 9.90 13.80 9.32
CA GLU A 257 9.49 12.59 10.01
C GLU A 257 8.21 12.93 10.82
N ASP A 258 7.16 13.34 10.11
CA ASP A 258 5.94 13.82 10.73
C ASP A 258 5.06 12.62 11.11
N ASN A 259 4.80 12.54 12.40
CA ASN A 259 3.85 11.66 13.07
C ASN A 259 4.11 10.14 12.96
N GLN A 260 5.18 9.69 13.63
CA GLN A 260 4.91 8.68 14.67
C GLN A 260 3.83 9.27 15.58
N VAL A 261 2.59 8.83 15.41
CA VAL A 261 1.55 8.99 16.43
C VAL A 261 2.17 8.42 17.70
N THR A 262 2.65 9.31 18.55
CA THR A 262 3.04 8.95 19.91
C THR A 262 1.75 8.54 20.56
N ASP A 263 1.58 7.22 20.62
CA ASP A 263 0.54 6.53 21.35
C ASP A 263 0.46 7.15 22.76
N GLY A 264 -0.49 8.06 22.90
CA GLY A 264 -0.80 8.73 24.13
C GLY A 264 -1.38 7.71 25.09
N LYS A 265 -0.50 6.95 25.75
CA LYS A 265 -0.79 6.28 27.01
C LYS A 265 -1.21 7.34 28.02
N GLN A 266 -2.49 7.71 27.99
CA GLN A 266 -3.15 8.33 29.12
C GLN A 266 -3.12 7.31 30.26
N HIS A 267 -2.18 7.50 31.17
CA HIS A 267 -2.27 6.94 32.50
C HIS A 267 -3.57 7.41 33.14
N GLY A 268 -4.51 6.48 33.30
CA GLY A 268 -5.74 6.69 34.05
C GLY A 268 -5.44 7.03 35.50
N ALA A 269 -5.54 8.31 35.84
CA ALA A 269 -5.76 8.74 37.21
C ALA A 269 -7.23 8.44 37.57
N LYS A 270 -7.41 7.46 38.45
CA LYS A 270 -8.64 7.24 39.23
C LYS A 270 -9.08 8.56 39.86
N THR A 271 -10.27 9.05 39.49
CA THR A 271 -11.04 9.94 40.35
C THR A 271 -12.49 9.48 40.40
N LEU A 272 -12.89 9.04 41.59
CA LEU A 272 -14.26 8.80 42.01
C LEU A 272 -15.09 10.08 41.81
N GLY A 273 -16.28 9.96 41.21
CA GLY A 273 -17.15 11.12 41.01
C GLY A 273 -18.54 10.76 40.51
N ARG A 274 -19.34 10.17 41.40
CA ARG A 274 -20.79 9.98 41.30
C ARG A 274 -21.48 11.33 41.08
N HIS A 275 -22.27 11.52 40.02
CA HIS A 275 -23.52 12.30 40.05
C HIS A 275 -24.38 12.07 38.80
N THR A 276 -25.65 11.77 39.07
CA THR A 276 -26.80 11.73 38.17
C THR A 276 -27.22 13.13 37.73
N HIS A 277 -27.51 13.38 36.45
CA HIS A 277 -28.77 14.03 36.02
C HIS A 277 -28.99 14.10 34.50
N SER A 278 -30.27 14.18 34.18
CA SER A 278 -30.98 14.21 32.90
C SER A 278 -31.03 15.62 32.29
N HIS A 279 -30.94 15.71 30.95
CA HIS A 279 -31.70 16.58 30.01
C HIS A 279 -30.95 16.61 28.66
N ASP A 280 -31.51 16.09 27.57
CA ASP A 280 -32.50 16.72 26.69
C ASP A 280 -31.97 17.97 25.96
N ARG A 281 -31.45 17.78 24.73
CA ARG A 281 -31.51 18.71 23.58
C ARG A 281 -30.69 18.20 22.38
N MET A 282 -31.39 18.03 21.26
CA MET A 282 -30.90 18.20 19.87
C MET A 282 -31.59 19.47 19.31
N PRO A 283 -31.24 20.01 18.12
CA PRO A 283 -30.10 19.74 17.24
C PRO A 283 -29.34 21.03 16.82
N GLY A 284 -28.12 20.88 16.31
CA GLY A 284 -27.31 21.98 15.77
C GLY A 284 -26.57 21.57 14.49
N SER A 285 -27.15 21.98 13.36
CA SER A 285 -26.58 22.00 12.00
C SER A 285 -25.13 22.48 11.96
N ILE A 286 -24.24 21.70 11.32
CA ILE A 286 -22.93 22.17 10.84
C ILE A 286 -22.72 21.72 9.39
N ALA A 287 -22.92 22.69 8.50
CA ALA A 287 -22.18 23.01 7.29
C ALA A 287 -21.54 21.87 6.47
N GLN A 288 -22.20 21.57 5.35
CA GLN A 288 -21.55 21.24 4.08
C GLN A 288 -20.69 22.44 3.63
N GLY A 289 -19.41 22.21 3.34
CA GLY A 289 -18.54 23.24 2.77
C GLY A 289 -17.22 22.68 2.26
N GLY A 290 -17.07 22.60 0.93
CA GLY A 290 -15.79 22.87 0.26
C GLY A 290 -14.90 21.67 -0.05
N LEU A 291 -15.25 20.89 -1.07
CA LEU A 291 -14.29 20.12 -1.88
C LEU A 291 -14.75 20.10 -3.36
N GLU A 292 -15.12 21.27 -3.89
CA GLU A 292 -15.17 21.49 -5.33
C GLU A 292 -13.85 22.14 -5.78
N ARG A 293 -13.28 21.59 -6.87
CA ARG A 293 -12.07 22.01 -7.60
C ARG A 293 -10.73 21.42 -7.15
N ILE A 294 -10.45 20.19 -7.58
CA ILE A 294 -9.21 19.88 -8.29
C ILE A 294 -9.51 18.85 -9.41
N GLY A 295 -9.30 19.24 -10.67
CA GLY A 295 -8.96 18.31 -11.76
C GLY A 295 -10.09 17.76 -12.63
N GLN A 296 -10.63 18.59 -13.54
CA GLN A 296 -11.11 18.07 -14.83
C GLN A 296 -9.91 17.56 -15.63
N VAL A 297 -9.88 16.26 -15.93
CA VAL A 297 -8.99 15.65 -16.94
C VAL A 297 -9.85 14.78 -17.88
N LEU A 298 -9.58 14.92 -19.17
CA LEU A 298 -10.32 14.44 -20.34
C LEU A 298 -10.78 12.96 -20.31
N PRO A 299 -11.86 12.63 -21.06
CA PRO A 299 -12.24 11.26 -21.35
C PRO A 299 -11.36 10.71 -22.49
N LEU A 300 -10.58 9.67 -22.22
CA LEU A 300 -9.93 8.87 -23.25
C LEU A 300 -10.33 7.41 -23.06
N GLY A 301 -10.70 6.80 -24.18
CA GLY A 301 -11.56 5.63 -24.26
C GLY A 301 -11.02 4.37 -23.59
N SER A 302 -11.96 3.60 -23.05
CA SER A 302 -11.78 2.23 -22.59
C SER A 302 -11.24 1.31 -23.68
N PRO A 303 -10.25 0.47 -23.36
CA PRO A 303 -10.23 -0.90 -23.86
C PRO A 303 -10.88 -1.81 -22.81
N HIS A 304 -11.81 -2.64 -23.28
CA HIS A 304 -12.50 -3.68 -22.51
C HIS A 304 -11.53 -4.49 -21.64
N PHE A 305 -11.64 -4.35 -20.32
CA PHE A 305 -11.10 -5.30 -19.36
C PHE A 305 -12.22 -6.28 -18.99
N PRO A 306 -12.04 -7.60 -19.15
CA PRO A 306 -13.10 -8.57 -18.87
C PRO A 306 -13.37 -8.65 -17.36
N GLN A 307 -14.57 -8.21 -16.95
CA GLN A 307 -15.06 -8.32 -15.57
C GLN A 307 -15.26 -9.79 -15.12
N GLU A 308 -15.20 -10.77 -16.03
CA GLU A 308 -15.35 -12.19 -15.71
C GLU A 308 -14.24 -12.77 -14.81
N LEU A 309 -13.08 -12.11 -14.70
CA LEU A 309 -11.98 -12.61 -13.84
C LEU A 309 -12.11 -12.18 -12.37
N LEU A 310 -12.85 -11.11 -12.05
CA LEU A 310 -13.12 -10.70 -10.67
C LEU A 310 -14.26 -11.53 -10.01
N GLY A 311 -15.16 -12.11 -10.81
CA GLY A 311 -16.18 -13.05 -10.31
C GLY A 311 -15.59 -14.41 -9.90
N ARG A 312 -14.44 -14.79 -10.46
CA ARG A 312 -13.84 -16.12 -10.24
C ARG A 312 -12.99 -16.21 -8.99
N ALA A 313 -12.31 -15.14 -8.57
CA ALA A 313 -11.53 -15.13 -7.33
C ALA A 313 -12.39 -15.30 -6.06
N GLY A 314 -13.67 -14.90 -6.11
CA GLY A 314 -14.64 -15.15 -5.04
C GLY A 314 -15.28 -16.55 -5.03
N GLN A 315 -15.22 -17.29 -6.15
CA GLN A 315 -15.75 -18.65 -6.27
C GLN A 315 -14.66 -19.74 -6.14
N SER A 316 -13.40 -19.44 -6.46
CA SER A 316 -12.32 -20.43 -6.50
C SER A 316 -11.84 -20.92 -5.13
N TYR A 317 -12.30 -20.33 -4.02
CA TYR A 317 -12.00 -20.83 -2.67
C TYR A 317 -13.13 -21.65 -2.03
N LEU A 318 -14.26 -21.82 -2.73
CA LEU A 318 -15.37 -22.68 -2.29
C LEU A 318 -15.31 -24.10 -2.89
N LEU A 319 -14.22 -24.45 -3.60
CA LEU A 319 -14.04 -25.72 -4.32
C LEU A 319 -12.95 -26.65 -3.75
N LEU A 320 -12.51 -26.44 -2.50
CA LEU A 320 -11.54 -27.33 -1.83
C LEU A 320 -12.08 -27.84 -0.49
N HIS A 321 -13.21 -28.55 -0.48
CA HIS A 321 -13.54 -29.57 0.53
C HIS A 321 -14.84 -30.34 0.23
N THR A 322 -14.99 -30.94 -0.96
CA THR A 322 -15.92 -32.07 -1.12
C THR A 322 -15.11 -33.35 -1.21
N SER A 323 -14.59 -33.79 -0.05
CA SER A 323 -14.13 -35.18 0.08
C SER A 323 -15.36 -36.08 -0.08
N PRO A 324 -15.38 -37.05 -1.02
CA PRO A 324 -16.44 -38.03 -1.06
C PRO A 324 -16.31 -38.90 0.19
N TYR A 325 -17.18 -38.65 1.18
CA TYR A 325 -17.47 -39.63 2.21
C TYR A 325 -18.24 -40.77 1.52
N GLU A 326 -17.52 -41.79 1.03
CA GLU A 326 -18.12 -43.07 0.67
C GLU A 326 -18.78 -43.64 1.93
N ARG A 327 -20.11 -43.71 1.95
CA ARG A 327 -20.84 -44.46 2.97
C ARG A 327 -20.53 -45.94 2.77
N PRO A 328 -20.01 -46.66 3.78
CA PRO A 328 -19.96 -48.10 3.71
C PRO A 328 -21.41 -48.63 3.76
N THR A 329 -21.83 -49.30 2.70
CA THR A 329 -23.05 -50.10 2.69
C THR A 329 -22.81 -51.37 3.50
N VAL A 330 -23.61 -51.58 4.54
CA VAL A 330 -23.80 -52.87 5.23
C VAL A 330 -25.08 -53.50 4.72
#